data_AF-A0A942XH30-F1
#
_entry.id   AF-A0A942XH30-F1
#
_cell.length_a   1.000
_cell.length_b   1.000
_cell.length_c   1.000
_cell.angle_alpha   90.00
_cell.angle_beta   90.00
_cell.angle_gamma   90.00
#
_symmetry.space_group_name_H-M   'P 1'
#
loop_
_entity.id
_entity.type
_entity.pdbx_description
1 polymer ?
#
loop_
_entity_poly.entity_id
_entity_poly.type
_entity_poly.pdbx_seq_one_letter_code
_entity_poly.pdbx_strand_id
1 'polypeptide(L)'
;RFSGIRSIGGKKYYFQKNGELLTNEKCYEINGKFYNIDKDGVMKEVPKVKALATKVLDKEGWNLESAFEWTSELKYEDRTIELADGVKEADYLAIYGFEKEKGNSFVMASTFYQMAKILGYDVHYVKGKIQYKSGRLVSHGWCEIDEDGKTYVCDPYFAHEGGKNGIMFEYGDKGTWIYKNHYRVN
;
A
#
# COMPACT_ATOMS: atom_id res chain seq x y z
N ARG A 1 -4.88 -32.65 -23.90
CA ARG A 1 -4.34 -31.28 -23.67
C ARG A 1 -4.27 -31.04 -22.17
N PHE A 2 -3.23 -30.35 -21.71
CA PHE A 2 -2.89 -30.18 -20.29
C PHE A 2 -3.10 -28.72 -19.90
N SER A 3 -3.81 -28.44 -18.80
CA SER A 3 -4.12 -27.08 -18.34
C SER A 3 -4.23 -26.99 -16.81
N GLY A 4 -4.10 -25.78 -16.28
CA GLY A 4 -4.13 -25.48 -14.84
C GLY A 4 -2.76 -25.55 -14.16
N ILE A 5 -2.76 -25.44 -12.82
CA ILE A 5 -1.55 -25.52 -12.00
C ILE A 5 -1.04 -26.95 -11.95
N ARG A 6 0.27 -27.13 -12.12
CA ARG A 6 0.94 -28.43 -12.22
C ARG A 6 2.26 -28.42 -11.49
N SER A 7 2.52 -29.50 -10.75
CA SER A 7 3.76 -29.69 -10.01
C SER A 7 4.69 -30.62 -10.80
N ILE A 8 5.85 -30.13 -11.19
CA ILE A 8 6.87 -30.88 -11.95
C ILE A 8 8.21 -30.66 -11.24
N GLY A 9 8.84 -31.74 -10.77
CA GLY A 9 10.13 -31.65 -10.05
C GLY A 9 10.09 -30.74 -8.82
N GLY A 10 8.97 -30.70 -8.09
CA GLY A 10 8.78 -29.86 -6.91
C GLY A 10 8.47 -28.38 -7.20
N LYS A 11 8.47 -27.97 -8.47
CA LYS A 11 8.13 -26.61 -8.91
C LYS A 11 6.70 -26.57 -9.45
N LYS A 12 6.04 -25.41 -9.31
CA LYS A 12 4.68 -25.19 -9.82
C LYS A 12 4.74 -24.39 -11.13
N TYR A 13 3.89 -24.78 -12.07
CA TYR A 13 3.74 -24.18 -13.40
C TYR A 13 2.27 -24.01 -13.72
N TYR A 14 1.92 -23.02 -14.54
CA TYR A 14 0.55 -22.82 -15.01
C TYR A 14 0.46 -23.00 -16.52
N PHE A 15 -0.37 -23.94 -16.94
CA PHE A 15 -0.66 -24.18 -18.35
C PHE A 15 -2.03 -23.59 -18.69
N GLN A 16 -2.06 -22.74 -19.72
CA GLN A 16 -3.26 -22.09 -20.21
C GLN A 16 -4.25 -23.11 -20.79
N LYS A 17 -5.49 -22.69 -21.07
CA LYS A 17 -6.54 -23.60 -21.60
C LYS A 17 -6.17 -24.22 -22.96
N ASN A 18 -5.38 -23.51 -23.76
CA ASN A 18 -4.85 -24.01 -25.04
C ASN A 18 -3.68 -25.01 -24.88
N GLY A 19 -3.12 -25.14 -23.67
CA GLY A 19 -1.99 -26.01 -23.34
C GLY A 19 -0.63 -25.32 -23.36
N GLU A 20 -0.57 -24.01 -23.61
CA GLU A 20 0.67 -23.24 -23.56
C GLU A 20 1.12 -22.98 -22.12
N LEU A 21 2.43 -23.04 -21.88
CA LEU A 21 3.03 -22.67 -20.60
C LEU A 21 3.03 -21.15 -20.45
N LEU A 22 2.48 -20.65 -19.35
CA LEU A 22 2.56 -19.24 -19.00
C LEU A 22 3.97 -18.92 -18.46
N THR A 23 4.59 -17.84 -18.93
CA THR A 23 5.95 -17.40 -18.53
C THR A 23 6.03 -15.88 -18.47
N ASN A 24 7.02 -15.34 -17.75
CA ASN A 24 7.34 -13.91 -17.70
C ASN A 24 6.21 -12.99 -17.20
N GLU A 25 5.38 -13.48 -16.29
CA GLU A 25 4.28 -12.71 -15.72
C GLU A 25 4.59 -12.21 -14.30
N LYS A 26 4.12 -11.02 -13.94
CA LYS A 26 4.25 -10.46 -12.60
C LYS A 26 2.87 -10.33 -11.97
N CYS A 27 2.74 -10.72 -10.70
CA CYS A 27 1.50 -10.62 -9.94
C CYS A 27 0.27 -11.14 -10.70
N TYR A 28 0.43 -12.23 -11.46
CA TYR A 28 -0.62 -12.82 -12.27
C TYR A 28 -1.64 -13.55 -11.40
N GLU A 29 -2.93 -13.28 -11.62
CA GLU A 29 -4.00 -13.86 -10.82
C GLU A 29 -4.44 -15.23 -11.35
N ILE A 30 -4.40 -16.24 -10.49
CA ILE A 30 -4.94 -17.58 -10.74
C ILE A 30 -5.79 -17.98 -9.54
N ASN A 31 -7.11 -18.12 -9.77
CA ASN A 31 -8.09 -18.54 -8.77
C ASN A 31 -8.04 -17.70 -7.47
N GLY A 32 -7.99 -16.37 -7.59
CA GLY A 32 -7.96 -15.45 -6.44
C GLY A 32 -6.62 -15.35 -5.70
N LYS A 33 -5.57 -16.04 -6.19
CA LYS A 33 -4.20 -15.94 -5.69
C LYS A 33 -3.29 -15.33 -6.75
N PHE A 34 -2.25 -14.63 -6.30
CA PHE A 34 -1.33 -13.92 -7.19
C PHE A 34 0.03 -14.61 -7.24
N TYR A 35 0.66 -14.63 -8.41
CA TYR A 35 1.94 -15.30 -8.63
C TYR A 35 2.87 -14.45 -9.49
N ASN A 36 4.16 -14.45 -9.15
CA ASN A 36 5.21 -14.13 -10.12
C ASN A 36 5.59 -15.41 -10.86
N ILE A 37 5.70 -15.33 -12.18
CA ILE A 37 6.01 -16.44 -13.08
C ILE A 37 7.27 -16.07 -13.84
N ASP A 38 8.36 -16.79 -13.61
CA ASP A 38 9.64 -16.49 -14.24
C ASP A 38 9.68 -16.88 -15.73
N LYS A 39 10.82 -16.63 -16.36
CA LYS A 39 11.07 -16.96 -17.78
C LYS A 39 10.97 -18.45 -18.10
N ASP A 40 11.13 -19.31 -17.09
CA ASP A 40 11.06 -20.75 -17.22
C ASP A 40 9.66 -21.29 -16.83
N GLY A 41 8.72 -20.39 -16.48
CA GLY A 41 7.34 -20.70 -16.11
C GLY A 41 7.15 -21.09 -14.65
N VAL A 42 8.18 -20.97 -13.81
CA VAL A 42 8.11 -21.34 -12.41
C VAL A 42 7.33 -20.28 -11.64
N MET A 43 6.28 -20.72 -10.95
CA MET A 43 5.39 -19.87 -10.17
C MET A 43 5.87 -19.70 -8.74
N LYS A 44 5.85 -18.46 -8.24
CA LYS A 44 6.01 -18.12 -6.84
C LYS A 44 4.82 -17.26 -6.38
N GLU A 45 4.07 -17.75 -5.38
CA GLU A 45 2.94 -17.01 -4.82
C GLU A 45 3.43 -15.68 -4.21
N VAL A 46 2.65 -14.61 -4.42
CA VAL A 46 2.91 -13.29 -3.87
C VAL A 46 1.74 -12.82 -3.01
N PRO A 47 1.99 -12.05 -1.94
CA PRO A 47 0.92 -11.48 -1.13
C PRO A 47 -0.03 -10.62 -1.96
N LYS A 48 -1.34 -10.73 -1.70
CA LYS A 48 -2.38 -9.94 -2.39
C LYS A 48 -2.12 -8.44 -2.34
N VAL A 49 -1.71 -7.92 -1.17
CA VAL A 49 -1.39 -6.49 -1.00
C VAL A 49 -0.29 -6.02 -1.96
N LYS A 50 0.74 -6.86 -2.18
CA LYS A 50 1.82 -6.56 -3.12
C LYS A 50 1.31 -6.53 -4.56
N ALA A 51 0.47 -7.48 -4.94
CA ALA A 51 -0.11 -7.53 -6.28
C ALA A 51 -0.99 -6.32 -6.57
N LEU A 52 -1.83 -5.93 -5.62
CA LEU A 52 -2.71 -4.76 -5.76
C LEU A 52 -1.91 -3.45 -5.83
N ALA A 53 -0.92 -3.26 -4.96
CA ALA A 53 -0.02 -2.11 -5.02
C ALA A 53 0.75 -2.05 -6.35
N THR A 54 1.26 -3.17 -6.84
CA THR A 54 1.95 -3.26 -8.14
C THR A 54 1.02 -2.83 -9.28
N LYS A 55 -0.24 -3.27 -9.26
CA LYS A 55 -1.24 -2.91 -10.29
C LYS A 55 -1.53 -1.40 -10.30
N VAL A 56 -1.58 -0.76 -9.14
CA VAL A 56 -1.71 0.70 -9.06
C VAL A 56 -0.47 1.38 -9.62
N LEU A 57 0.74 0.97 -9.20
CA LEU A 57 2.00 1.54 -9.70
C LEU A 57 2.19 1.36 -11.21
N ASP A 58 1.76 0.23 -11.79
CA ASP A 58 1.78 0.00 -13.24
C ASP A 58 0.88 0.97 -14.01
N LYS A 59 -0.20 1.44 -13.39
CA LYS A 59 -1.16 2.38 -13.98
C LYS A 59 -0.76 3.84 -13.77
N GLU A 60 -0.37 4.19 -12.55
CA GLU A 60 -0.18 5.59 -12.12
C GLU A 60 1.27 6.05 -12.26
N GLY A 61 2.24 5.15 -12.09
CA GLY A 61 3.67 5.45 -12.18
C GLY A 61 4.48 4.81 -11.05
N TRP A 62 5.66 4.29 -11.41
CA TRP A 62 6.62 3.68 -10.47
C TRP A 62 7.52 4.72 -9.78
N ASN A 63 6.90 5.69 -9.11
CA ASN A 63 7.58 6.70 -8.30
C ASN A 63 6.73 7.09 -7.08
N LEU A 64 7.35 7.76 -6.10
CA LEU A 64 6.72 8.06 -4.82
C LEU A 64 5.59 9.08 -4.97
N GLU A 65 5.78 10.07 -5.84
CA GLU A 65 4.81 11.13 -6.10
C GLU A 65 3.51 10.58 -6.69
N SER A 66 3.59 9.74 -7.74
CA SER A 66 2.44 9.08 -8.34
C SER A 66 1.70 8.19 -7.32
N ALA A 67 2.44 7.45 -6.50
CA ALA A 67 1.84 6.64 -5.44
C ALA A 67 1.12 7.50 -4.40
N PHE A 68 1.70 8.63 -4.01
CA PHE A 68 1.12 9.54 -3.05
C PHE A 68 -0.13 10.24 -3.61
N GLU A 69 -0.04 10.79 -4.82
CA GLU A 69 -1.13 11.50 -5.51
C GLU A 69 -2.34 10.60 -5.67
N TRP A 70 -2.16 9.37 -6.18
CA TRP A 70 -3.25 8.41 -6.29
C TRP A 70 -3.89 8.11 -4.91
N THR A 71 -3.08 8.03 -3.86
CA THR A 71 -3.59 7.76 -2.52
C THR A 71 -4.32 8.96 -1.91
N SER A 72 -3.90 10.20 -2.20
CA SER A 72 -4.61 11.40 -1.72
C SER A 72 -5.96 11.61 -2.41
N GLU A 73 -6.16 11.04 -3.60
CA GLU A 73 -7.44 11.11 -4.32
C GLU A 73 -8.47 10.05 -3.88
N LEU A 74 -8.12 9.13 -2.97
CA LEU A 74 -9.08 8.17 -2.45
C LEU A 74 -10.26 8.87 -1.76
N LYS A 75 -11.48 8.38 -1.99
CA LYS A 75 -12.66 8.99 -1.36
C LYS A 75 -12.61 8.79 0.16
N TYR A 76 -12.76 9.87 0.93
CA TYR A 76 -12.82 9.75 2.38
C TYR A 76 -14.10 9.02 2.85
N GLU A 77 -13.93 8.11 3.80
CA GLU A 77 -15.01 7.41 4.49
C GLU A 77 -14.68 7.29 5.99
N ASP A 78 -15.44 7.98 6.85
CA ASP A 78 -15.30 7.92 8.31
C ASP A 78 -15.89 6.61 8.87
N ARG A 79 -15.23 5.49 8.52
CA ARG A 79 -15.60 4.16 8.96
C ARG A 79 -14.40 3.48 9.59
N THR A 80 -14.59 2.95 10.79
CA THR A 80 -13.63 2.03 11.38
C THR A 80 -13.74 0.68 10.67
N ILE A 81 -12.60 0.17 10.20
CA ILE A 81 -12.51 -1.15 9.58
C ILE A 81 -12.12 -2.16 10.65
N GLU A 82 -13.03 -3.09 10.94
CA GLU A 82 -12.75 -4.21 11.83
C GLU A 82 -11.73 -5.15 11.17
N LEU A 83 -10.64 -5.42 11.88
CA LEU A 83 -9.59 -6.31 11.40
C LEU A 83 -10.01 -7.76 11.61
N ALA A 84 -9.74 -8.61 10.62
CA ALA A 84 -9.86 -10.04 10.80
C ALA A 84 -8.76 -10.58 11.74
N ASP A 85 -9.04 -11.68 12.43
CA ASP A 85 -8.09 -12.27 13.38
C ASP A 85 -6.77 -12.66 12.70
N GLY A 86 -5.65 -12.28 13.33
CA GLY A 86 -4.30 -12.67 12.91
C GLY A 86 -3.77 -11.95 11.65
N VAL A 87 -4.50 -10.97 11.10
CA VAL A 87 -4.02 -10.19 9.94
C VAL A 87 -3.06 -9.09 10.37
N LYS A 88 -2.13 -8.74 9.47
CA LYS A 88 -1.33 -7.53 9.61
C LYS A 88 -2.21 -6.33 9.27
N GLU A 89 -2.42 -5.43 10.23
CA GLU A 89 -3.30 -4.26 10.08
C GLU A 89 -2.99 -3.48 8.79
N ALA A 90 -1.72 -3.11 8.56
CA ALA A 90 -1.31 -2.34 7.38
C ALA A 90 -1.57 -3.08 6.06
N ASP A 91 -1.43 -4.41 6.01
CA ASP A 91 -1.74 -5.18 4.81
C ASP A 91 -3.25 -5.20 4.56
N TYR A 92 -4.04 -5.41 5.62
CA TYR A 92 -5.50 -5.52 5.55
C TYR A 92 -6.17 -4.21 5.14
N LEU A 93 -5.77 -3.10 5.78
CA LEU A 93 -6.27 -1.77 5.46
C LEU A 93 -5.86 -1.34 4.05
N ALA A 94 -4.62 -1.61 3.64
CA ALA A 94 -4.18 -1.31 2.28
C ALA A 94 -4.96 -2.08 1.22
N ILE A 95 -5.23 -3.38 1.43
CA ILE A 95 -6.09 -4.17 0.54
C ILE A 95 -7.47 -3.53 0.42
N TYR A 96 -8.07 -3.07 1.52
CA TYR A 96 -9.34 -2.34 1.47
C TYR A 96 -9.22 -1.07 0.61
N GLY A 97 -8.19 -0.26 0.82
CA GLY A 97 -7.96 0.96 0.04
C GLY A 97 -7.79 0.69 -1.45
N PHE A 98 -7.02 -0.32 -1.83
CA PHE A 98 -6.82 -0.71 -3.23
C PHE A 98 -8.08 -1.26 -3.89
N GLU A 99 -8.92 -2.01 -3.16
CA GLU A 99 -10.12 -2.64 -3.73
C GLU A 99 -11.35 -1.73 -3.75
N LYS A 100 -11.43 -0.79 -2.81
CA LYS A 100 -12.60 0.06 -2.63
C LYS A 100 -12.37 1.51 -3.07
N GLU A 101 -11.12 1.89 -3.31
CA GLU A 101 -10.70 3.24 -3.66
C GLU A 101 -11.26 4.32 -2.70
N LYS A 102 -11.35 3.96 -1.42
CA LYS A 102 -11.88 4.80 -0.34
C LYS A 102 -11.40 4.34 1.01
N GLY A 103 -11.47 5.22 2.01
CA GLY A 103 -11.25 4.87 3.41
C GLY A 103 -10.97 6.07 4.29
N ASN A 104 -10.70 5.79 5.56
CA ASN A 104 -10.24 6.80 6.52
C ASN A 104 -8.70 6.98 6.41
N SER A 105 -8.14 7.81 7.30
CA SER A 105 -6.69 8.08 7.30
C SER A 105 -5.81 6.86 7.51
N PHE A 106 -6.25 5.86 8.28
CA PHE A 106 -5.48 4.62 8.47
C PHE A 106 -5.44 3.77 7.19
N VAL A 107 -6.54 3.74 6.44
CA VAL A 107 -6.58 3.10 5.12
C VAL A 107 -5.66 3.83 4.16
N MET A 108 -5.80 5.14 4.02
CA MET A 108 -4.96 5.93 3.11
C MET A 108 -3.48 5.79 3.44
N ALA A 109 -3.11 5.91 4.72
CA ALA A 109 -1.73 5.71 5.16
C ALA A 109 -1.21 4.29 4.86
N SER A 110 -2.00 3.25 5.17
CA SER A 110 -1.60 1.86 4.90
C SER A 110 -1.44 1.60 3.41
N THR A 111 -2.31 2.16 2.57
CA THR A 111 -2.26 2.05 1.11
C THR A 111 -0.98 2.68 0.55
N PHE A 112 -0.67 3.92 0.95
CA PHE A 112 0.58 4.57 0.55
C PHE A 112 1.81 3.81 1.05
N TYR A 113 1.82 3.38 2.32
CA TYR A 113 2.89 2.59 2.94
C TYR A 113 3.28 1.38 2.08
N GLN A 114 2.30 0.62 1.57
CA GLN A 114 2.59 -0.57 0.76
C GLN A 114 3.22 -0.24 -0.59
N MET A 115 2.80 0.86 -1.23
CA MET A 115 3.41 1.30 -2.49
C MET A 115 4.82 1.83 -2.25
N ALA A 116 5.02 2.72 -1.27
CA ALA A 116 6.34 3.26 -0.92
C ALA A 116 7.34 2.15 -0.57
N LYS A 117 6.89 1.12 0.16
CA LYS A 117 7.71 -0.05 0.48
C LYS A 117 8.13 -0.85 -0.76
N ILE A 118 7.26 -1.00 -1.75
CA ILE A 118 7.58 -1.70 -3.00
C ILE A 118 8.53 -0.87 -3.87
N LEU A 119 8.42 0.46 -3.80
CA LEU A 119 9.32 1.40 -4.46
C LEU A 119 10.71 1.43 -3.82
N GLY A 120 10.89 0.83 -2.63
CA GLY A 120 12.18 0.65 -1.98
C GLY A 120 12.50 1.66 -0.88
N TYR A 121 11.53 2.47 -0.46
CA TYR A 121 11.70 3.42 0.63
C TYR A 121 11.71 2.72 2.00
N ASP A 122 12.50 3.25 2.93
CA ASP A 122 12.43 2.91 4.35
C ASP A 122 11.22 3.62 4.98
N VAL A 123 10.04 3.07 4.68
CA VAL A 123 8.76 3.65 5.07
C VAL A 123 8.19 2.94 6.30
N HIS A 124 7.56 3.72 7.17
CA HIS A 124 6.89 3.26 8.37
C HIS A 124 5.44 3.71 8.38
N TYR A 125 4.54 2.80 8.72
CA TYR A 125 3.15 3.14 9.00
C TYR A 125 3.05 3.65 10.43
N VAL A 126 2.49 4.85 10.61
CA VAL A 126 2.44 5.56 11.88
C VAL A 126 1.00 5.79 12.31
N LYS A 127 0.75 5.57 13.61
CA LYS A 127 -0.51 5.91 14.27
C LYS A 127 -0.26 6.91 15.37
N GLY A 128 -1.14 7.89 15.51
CA GLY A 128 -1.05 8.89 16.56
C GLY A 128 -2.27 9.80 16.57
N LYS A 129 -2.05 11.07 16.88
CA LYS A 129 -3.10 12.09 16.88
C LYS A 129 -2.67 13.34 16.13
N ILE A 130 -3.62 13.97 15.46
CA ILE A 130 -3.48 15.36 14.98
C ILE A 130 -4.19 16.30 15.96
N GLN A 131 -3.65 17.50 16.11
CA GLN A 131 -4.23 18.58 16.91
C GLN A 131 -4.80 19.67 16.00
N TYR A 132 -6.12 19.89 16.07
CA TYR A 132 -6.75 21.04 15.44
C TYR A 132 -6.42 22.34 16.17
N LYS A 133 -6.62 23.50 15.52
CA LYS A 133 -6.44 24.83 16.14
C LYS A 133 -7.24 25.03 17.43
N SER A 134 -8.36 24.33 17.59
CA SER A 134 -9.16 24.31 18.81
C SER A 134 -8.50 23.59 19.99
N GLY A 135 -7.35 22.95 19.78
CA GLY A 135 -6.69 22.07 20.75
C GLY A 135 -7.22 20.63 20.74
N ARG A 136 -8.33 20.36 20.04
CA ARG A 136 -8.93 19.02 19.94
C ARG A 136 -7.96 18.03 19.28
N LEU A 137 -7.78 16.89 19.92
CA LEU A 137 -6.99 15.78 19.39
C LEU A 137 -7.88 14.74 18.70
N VAL A 138 -7.52 14.33 17.50
CA VAL A 138 -8.22 13.28 16.74
C VAL A 138 -7.23 12.21 16.31
N SER A 139 -7.62 10.94 16.46
CA SER A 139 -6.82 9.79 16.04
C SER A 139 -6.55 9.84 14.54
N HIS A 140 -5.31 9.60 14.14
CA HIS A 140 -4.88 9.78 12.77
C HIS A 140 -3.78 8.79 12.38
N GLY A 141 -3.72 8.46 11.09
CA GLY A 141 -2.69 7.61 10.49
C GLY A 141 -1.98 8.32 9.34
N TRP A 142 -0.67 8.11 9.24
CA TRP A 142 0.19 8.65 8.18
C TRP A 142 1.41 7.75 8.00
N CYS A 143 2.34 8.14 7.12
CA CYS A 143 3.61 7.45 6.95
C CYS A 143 4.80 8.33 7.33
N GLU A 144 5.84 7.70 7.86
CA GLU A 144 7.17 8.28 7.96
C GLU A 144 8.09 7.62 6.93
N ILE A 145 8.99 8.38 6.32
CA ILE A 145 10.06 7.86 5.46
C ILE A 145 11.39 8.35 6.03
N ASP A 146 12.29 7.40 6.31
CA ASP A 146 13.65 7.72 6.72
C ASP A 146 14.56 7.81 5.49
N GLU A 147 15.16 8.99 5.26
CA GLU A 147 16.05 9.27 4.13
C GLU A 147 17.16 10.22 4.57
N ASP A 148 18.41 9.90 4.23
CA ASP A 148 19.60 10.70 4.54
C ASP A 148 19.74 11.12 6.03
N GLY A 149 19.34 10.22 6.93
CA GLY A 149 19.41 10.44 8.39
C GLY A 149 18.33 11.37 8.94
N LYS A 150 17.33 11.70 8.13
CA LYS A 150 16.14 12.46 8.51
C LYS A 150 14.89 11.60 8.39
N THR A 151 13.86 11.99 9.15
CA THR A 151 12.52 11.40 9.06
C THR A 151 11.57 12.42 8.47
N TYR A 152 10.91 12.04 7.38
CA TYR A 152 9.93 12.84 6.69
C TYR A 152 8.53 12.27 6.87
N VAL A 153 7.52 13.14 6.87
CA VAL A 153 6.11 12.80 6.99
C VAL A 153 5.47 12.80 5.60
N CYS A 154 4.71 11.75 5.33
CA CYS A 154 3.83 11.62 4.18
C CYS A 154 2.40 11.33 4.69
N ASP A 155 1.50 12.29 4.52
CA ASP A 155 0.13 12.22 5.00
C ASP A 155 -0.87 12.43 3.84
N PRO A 156 -1.32 11.33 3.19
CA PRO A 156 -2.26 11.42 2.08
C PRO A 156 -3.61 12.03 2.46
N TYR A 157 -4.06 11.88 3.70
CA TYR A 157 -5.32 12.47 4.15
C TYR A 157 -5.18 13.97 4.41
N PHE A 158 -4.05 14.43 4.93
CA PHE A 158 -3.76 15.86 5.00
C PHE A 158 -3.79 16.50 3.61
N ALA A 159 -3.21 15.86 2.60
CA ALA A 159 -3.29 16.31 1.21
C ALA A 159 -4.73 16.30 0.67
N HIS A 160 -5.50 15.23 0.95
CA HIS A 160 -6.91 15.09 0.58
C HIS A 160 -7.78 16.24 1.09
N GLU A 161 -7.56 16.67 2.34
CA GLU A 161 -8.28 17.79 2.96
C GLU A 161 -7.84 19.18 2.43
N GLY A 162 -7.04 19.21 1.36
CA GLY A 162 -6.54 20.44 0.74
C GLY A 162 -5.24 20.98 1.36
N GLY A 163 -4.55 20.17 2.16
CA GLY A 163 -3.21 20.47 2.66
C GLY A 163 -2.20 20.55 1.53
N LYS A 164 -1.46 21.66 1.43
CA LYS A 164 -0.37 21.78 0.46
C LYS A 164 0.85 20.99 0.96
N ASN A 165 1.53 20.29 0.06
CA ASN A 165 2.77 19.55 0.33
C ASN A 165 2.62 18.46 1.41
N GLY A 166 1.63 17.57 1.26
CA GLY A 166 1.44 16.47 2.21
C GLY A 166 2.47 15.33 2.10
N ILE A 167 3.46 15.44 1.24
CA ILE A 167 4.49 14.43 0.97
C ILE A 167 5.87 14.97 1.36
N MET A 168 6.68 14.14 2.00
CA MET A 168 8.08 14.39 2.36
C MET A 168 8.34 15.73 3.10
N PHE A 169 7.51 16.08 4.10
CA PHE A 169 7.71 17.28 4.93
C PHE A 169 8.26 16.95 6.33
N GLU A 170 8.83 17.91 7.04
CA GLU A 170 9.33 17.70 8.42
C GLU A 170 8.25 18.04 9.46
N TYR A 171 8.25 17.34 10.60
CA TYR A 171 7.32 17.65 11.69
C TYR A 171 7.45 19.10 12.15
N GLY A 172 6.34 19.83 12.12
CA GLY A 172 6.27 21.23 12.55
C GLY A 172 6.49 22.25 11.43
N ASP A 173 6.64 21.78 10.19
CA ASP A 173 6.68 22.65 9.02
C ASP A 173 5.47 23.59 8.95
N LYS A 174 5.72 24.81 8.46
CA LYS A 174 4.68 25.84 8.40
C LYS A 174 3.59 25.41 7.43
N GLY A 175 2.36 25.30 7.95
CA GLY A 175 1.19 24.97 7.15
C GLY A 175 0.76 23.51 7.25
N THR A 176 1.53 22.66 7.93
CA THR A 176 1.16 21.28 8.22
C THR A 176 0.34 21.18 9.51
N TRP A 177 -0.27 20.02 9.74
CA TRP A 177 -0.88 19.73 11.04
C TRP A 177 0.16 19.52 12.14
N ILE A 178 -0.33 19.58 13.38
CA ILE A 178 0.47 19.28 14.56
C ILE A 178 0.23 17.82 14.94
N TYR A 179 1.25 16.99 14.76
CA TYR A 179 1.23 15.57 15.07
C TYR A 179 1.69 15.31 16.50
N LYS A 180 0.99 14.44 17.23
CA LYS A 180 1.21 14.16 18.66
C LYS A 180 1.03 12.68 18.96
N ASN A 181 1.71 12.22 20.03
CA ASN A 181 1.54 10.90 20.63
C ASN A 181 1.58 9.75 19.60
N HIS A 182 2.58 9.78 18.74
CA HIS A 182 2.68 8.87 17.60
C HIS A 182 3.69 7.73 17.84
N TYR A 183 3.49 6.62 17.15
CA TYR A 183 4.38 5.47 17.15
C TYR A 183 4.33 4.75 15.80
N ARG A 184 5.47 4.18 15.40
CA ARG A 184 5.59 3.29 14.24
C ARG A 184 4.96 1.94 14.58
N VAL A 185 4.17 1.38 13.65
CA VAL A 185 3.47 0.11 13.83
C VAL A 185 4.32 -1.09 13.37
N ASN A 186 5.33 -0.85 12.54
CA ASN A 186 6.20 -1.86 11.93
C ASN A 186 7.66 -1.72 12.32
#